data_AF-Q6C3R2-F1
#
_entry.id   AF-Q6C3R2-F1
#
_cell.length_a   1.000
_cell.length_b   1.000
_cell.length_c   1.000
_cell.angle_alpha   90.00
_cell.angle_beta   90.00
_cell.angle_gamma   90.00
#
_symmetry.space_group_name_H-M   'P 1'
#
loop_
_entity.id
_entity.type
_entity.pdbx_description
1 polymer ?
#
loop_
_entity_poly.entity_id
_entity_poly.type
_entity_poly.pdbx_seq_one_letter_code
_entity_poly.pdbx_strand_id
1 'polypeptide(L)'
;MTIDSQYYKSRDKNDTAPKIAGIRYAPLSTPLLNRCETFSLVWHIFSIPTFLTIFMLCCAIPLLWPFVIAYVVYAVKDDSPSNGGVVKRYSPISRNFFIWKLFGRYFPITLHKTVDLEPTHTYYPLDVQEYHLIAERYWPQNKYLRAIISTIEYFLPAFMKRSLSINEQEQPAERDPLLSPVSPSSPGSQPDKWINHDSRYSRGESSGSNGHASGSELNGNGNNGTTNRRPLSSASAGSTASDSTLLNGSLNSYANQIIGENDPQLSPTKLKPTGRKYIFGYHPHGIIGMGAFGGIATEGAGWSKLFPGIPVSLMTLTNNFRVPLYREYLMSLGVASVSKKSCKALLKRNQSICIVVGGAQESLLARPGVMDLVLLKRKGFVRLGMEVGNVALVPIMAFGENDLYDQVSNDKSSKLYRFQQFVKNFLGFTLPLMHARGVFNYDVGLVPYRRPVNIVVGSPIDLPYLPHPTDEEVSEYHDRYIAELQRIYNEHKDEYFIDWTEEGKGAPEFRMIE
;
A
#
# COMPACT_ATOMS: atom_id res chain seq x y z
N MET A 1 11.96 9.79 -12.74
CA MET A 1 11.39 11.09 -13.15
C MET A 1 11.07 11.85 -11.87
N THR A 2 12.04 12.62 -11.38
CA THR A 2 11.94 13.38 -10.13
C THR A 2 10.92 14.49 -10.34
N ILE A 3 9.81 14.50 -9.58
CA ILE A 3 8.86 15.62 -9.66
C ILE A 3 9.44 16.75 -8.82
N ASP A 4 9.90 17.78 -9.51
CA ASP A 4 10.69 18.89 -8.98
C ASP A 4 10.13 19.45 -7.65
N SER A 5 10.98 19.54 -6.62
CA SER A 5 10.58 20.10 -5.34
C SER A 5 10.30 21.61 -5.43
N GLN A 6 10.90 22.33 -6.39
CA GLN A 6 10.59 23.74 -6.64
C GLN A 6 9.14 23.93 -7.14
N TYR A 7 8.59 22.97 -7.88
CA TYR A 7 7.15 22.95 -8.23
C TYR A 7 6.25 22.82 -7.00
N TYR A 8 6.71 22.18 -5.93
CA TYR A 8 5.96 22.07 -4.67
C TYR A 8 6.19 23.26 -3.74
N LYS A 9 7.44 23.74 -3.58
CA LYS A 9 7.76 25.00 -2.87
C LYS A 9 6.95 26.19 -3.40
N SER A 10 6.85 26.36 -4.72
CA SER A 10 6.07 27.44 -5.35
C SER A 10 4.56 27.31 -5.17
N ARG A 11 4.03 26.09 -4.96
CA ARG A 11 2.61 25.85 -4.67
C ARG A 11 2.19 26.21 -3.24
N ASP A 12 3.13 26.54 -2.35
CA ASP A 12 2.86 27.05 -1.01
C ASP A 12 3.41 28.46 -0.76
N LYS A 13 4.61 28.79 -1.28
CA LYS A 13 5.13 30.17 -1.29
C LYS A 13 4.79 30.87 -2.62
N ASN A 14 3.50 30.94 -2.97
CA ASN A 14 3.10 31.74 -4.12
C ASN A 14 3.10 33.23 -3.76
N ASP A 15 4.24 33.89 -3.93
CA ASP A 15 4.38 35.32 -3.60
C ASP A 15 3.64 36.28 -4.54
N THR A 16 3.14 35.79 -5.68
CA THR A 16 2.22 36.52 -6.56
C THR A 16 0.75 36.36 -6.17
N ALA A 17 0.44 35.59 -5.11
CA ALA A 17 -0.91 35.42 -4.61
C ALA A 17 -1.49 36.73 -4.02
N PRO A 18 -2.79 37.03 -4.21
CA PRO A 18 -3.41 38.24 -3.70
C PRO A 18 -3.34 38.32 -2.17
N LYS A 19 -2.72 39.38 -1.66
CA LYS A 19 -2.60 39.67 -0.22
C LYS A 19 -3.78 40.53 0.24
N ILE A 20 -4.54 40.04 1.22
CA ILE A 20 -5.64 40.77 1.86
C ILE A 20 -5.38 40.77 3.37
N ALA A 21 -5.35 41.95 4.00
CA ALA A 21 -4.98 42.12 5.41
C ALA A 21 -3.64 41.43 5.79
N GLY A 22 -2.67 41.42 4.87
CA GLY A 22 -1.36 40.76 5.03
C GLY A 22 -1.32 39.27 4.66
N ILE A 23 -2.47 38.60 4.56
CA ILE A 23 -2.57 37.15 4.28
C ILE A 23 -2.66 36.91 2.76
N ARG A 24 -1.82 36.04 2.20
CA ARG A 24 -1.88 35.53 0.82
C ARG A 24 -3.04 34.54 0.66
N TYR A 25 -4.02 34.88 -0.18
CA TYR A 25 -5.17 34.00 -0.49
C TYR A 25 -4.95 33.18 -1.76
N ALA A 26 -5.49 31.96 -1.81
CA ALA A 26 -5.46 31.10 -2.99
C ALA A 26 -6.27 31.73 -4.14
N PRO A 27 -5.67 32.07 -5.30
CA PRO A 27 -6.39 32.68 -6.43
C PRO A 27 -7.63 31.89 -6.83
N LEU A 28 -8.68 32.56 -7.30
CA LEU A 28 -9.87 31.88 -7.84
C LEU A 28 -9.50 30.97 -9.04
N SER A 29 -8.52 31.38 -9.84
CA SER A 29 -7.91 30.61 -10.93
C SER A 29 -7.11 29.37 -10.50
N THR A 30 -6.95 29.08 -9.21
CA THR A 30 -6.28 27.85 -8.74
C THR A 30 -6.99 26.61 -9.32
N PRO A 31 -6.28 25.74 -10.07
CA PRO A 31 -6.87 24.58 -10.74
C PRO A 31 -7.70 23.68 -9.82
N LEU A 32 -8.80 23.14 -10.35
CA LEU A 32 -9.72 22.29 -9.57
C LEU A 32 -9.01 21.10 -8.93
N LEU A 33 -8.08 20.45 -9.64
CA LEU A 33 -7.28 19.34 -9.10
C LEU A 33 -6.52 19.74 -7.82
N ASN A 34 -5.90 20.92 -7.79
CA ASN A 34 -5.20 21.43 -6.61
C ASN A 34 -6.14 21.66 -5.41
N ARG A 35 -7.42 21.95 -5.67
CA ARG A 35 -8.48 22.08 -4.66
C ARG A 35 -8.98 20.71 -4.19
N CYS A 36 -9.10 19.73 -5.09
CA CYS A 36 -9.43 18.34 -4.77
C CYS A 36 -8.32 17.66 -3.94
N GLU A 37 -7.05 17.94 -4.24
CA GLU A 37 -5.90 17.55 -3.43
C GLU A 37 -6.02 18.15 -2.02
N THR A 38 -6.28 19.47 -1.86
CA THR A 38 -6.56 20.07 -0.54
C THR A 38 -7.80 19.47 0.15
N PHE A 39 -8.88 19.16 -0.59
CA PHE A 39 -10.08 18.55 -0.03
C PHE A 39 -9.81 17.16 0.54
N SER A 40 -8.98 16.34 -0.11
CA SER A 40 -8.62 15.01 0.40
C SER A 40 -7.91 15.04 1.77
N LEU A 41 -7.09 16.07 1.98
CA LEU A 41 -6.40 16.36 3.23
C LEU A 41 -7.36 16.93 4.29
N VAL A 42 -8.23 17.86 3.91
CA VAL A 42 -9.28 18.38 4.81
C VAL A 42 -10.21 17.24 5.25
N TRP A 43 -10.60 16.32 4.36
CA TRP A 43 -11.35 15.12 4.71
C TRP A 43 -10.61 14.27 5.75
N HIS A 44 -9.31 14.01 5.56
CA HIS A 44 -8.53 13.25 6.54
C HIS A 44 -8.53 13.93 7.92
N ILE A 45 -8.14 15.21 8.00
CA ILE A 45 -8.04 15.96 9.26
C ILE A 45 -9.39 16.11 9.96
N PHE A 46 -10.45 16.42 9.22
CA PHE A 46 -11.78 16.64 9.78
C PHE A 46 -12.64 15.36 9.88
N SER A 47 -12.14 14.20 9.47
CA SER A 47 -12.87 12.92 9.57
C SER A 47 -13.38 12.65 10.99
N ILE A 48 -12.52 12.80 12.02
CA ILE A 48 -12.88 12.62 13.44
C ILE A 48 -14.07 13.51 13.85
N PRO A 49 -14.01 14.87 13.75
CA PRO A 49 -15.14 15.71 14.11
C PRO A 49 -16.36 15.53 13.19
N THR A 50 -16.19 15.19 11.91
CA THR A 50 -17.30 14.90 10.99
C THR A 50 -18.07 13.65 11.44
N PHE A 51 -17.39 12.52 11.68
CA PHE A 51 -18.06 11.29 12.15
C PHE A 51 -18.68 11.46 13.54
N LEU A 52 -18.01 12.19 14.45
CA LEU A 52 -18.57 12.49 15.77
C LEU A 52 -19.82 13.39 15.67
N THR A 53 -19.80 14.44 14.84
CA THR A 53 -20.95 15.32 14.61
C THR A 53 -22.12 14.55 13.98
N ILE A 54 -21.86 13.65 13.02
CA ILE A 54 -22.90 12.79 12.43
C ILE A 54 -23.52 11.89 13.51
N PHE A 55 -22.71 11.26 14.37
CA PHE A 55 -23.23 10.45 15.47
C PHE A 55 -24.07 11.27 16.47
N MET A 56 -23.60 12.45 16.87
CA MET A 56 -24.33 13.33 17.79
C MET A 56 -25.64 13.84 17.17
N LEU A 57 -25.68 14.09 15.85
CA LEU A 57 -26.92 14.40 15.13
C LEU A 57 -27.89 13.22 15.12
N CYS A 58 -27.41 11.98 14.94
CA CYS A 58 -28.24 10.79 15.08
C CYS A 58 -28.79 10.63 16.51
N CYS A 59 -28.01 10.95 17.54
CA CYS A 59 -28.48 10.98 18.93
C CYS A 59 -29.53 12.08 19.17
N ALA A 60 -29.47 13.21 18.47
CA ALA A 60 -30.42 14.31 18.60
C ALA A 60 -31.78 14.05 17.92
N ILE A 61 -31.93 12.98 17.14
CA ILE A 61 -33.15 12.64 16.39
C ILE A 61 -33.77 11.37 16.99
N PRO A 62 -34.88 11.45 17.77
CA PRO A 62 -35.47 10.29 18.46
C PRO A 62 -35.86 9.13 17.54
N LEU A 63 -36.24 9.40 16.29
CA LEU A 63 -36.55 8.37 15.28
C LEU A 63 -35.36 7.45 14.96
N LEU A 64 -34.12 7.94 15.15
CA LEU A 64 -32.90 7.17 14.91
C LEU A 64 -32.40 6.40 16.16
N TRP A 65 -33.00 6.62 17.33
CA TRP A 65 -32.56 5.99 18.59
C TRP A 65 -32.49 4.46 18.56
N PRO A 66 -33.42 3.70 17.93
CA PRO A 66 -33.28 2.24 17.83
C PRO A 66 -31.97 1.81 17.15
N PHE A 67 -31.57 2.52 16.09
CA PHE A 67 -30.33 2.26 15.36
C PHE A 67 -29.10 2.73 16.14
N VAL A 68 -29.18 3.88 16.82
CA VAL A 68 -28.10 4.40 17.69
C VAL A 68 -27.83 3.44 18.86
N ILE A 69 -28.88 2.97 19.54
CA ILE A 69 -28.78 2.03 20.68
C ILE A 69 -28.19 0.70 20.19
N ALA A 70 -28.68 0.15 19.07
CA ALA A 70 -28.14 -1.07 18.48
C ALA A 70 -26.65 -0.91 18.10
N TYR A 71 -26.28 0.22 17.48
CA TYR A 71 -24.90 0.53 17.13
C TYR A 71 -24.00 0.67 18.37
N VAL A 72 -24.44 1.35 19.44
CA VAL A 72 -23.66 1.51 20.68
C VAL A 72 -23.46 0.15 21.36
N VAL A 73 -24.50 -0.68 21.45
CA VAL A 73 -24.40 -2.04 22.02
C VAL A 73 -23.46 -2.92 21.18
N TYR A 74 -23.44 -2.75 19.85
CA TYR A 74 -22.45 -3.39 18.99
C TYR A 74 -21.03 -2.87 19.25
N ALA A 75 -20.81 -1.55 19.19
CA ALA A 75 -19.49 -0.93 19.27
C ALA A 75 -18.80 -1.13 20.63
N VAL A 76 -19.57 -1.27 21.73
CA VAL A 76 -19.06 -1.62 23.06
C VAL A 76 -18.65 -3.09 23.17
N LYS A 77 -19.27 -3.99 22.40
CA LYS A 77 -18.96 -5.43 22.38
C LYS A 77 -17.87 -5.80 21.36
N ASP A 78 -17.67 -4.99 20.33
CA ASP A 78 -16.74 -5.27 19.24
C ASP A 78 -15.28 -4.88 19.55
N ASP A 79 -14.50 -5.84 20.02
CA ASP A 79 -13.05 -5.68 20.22
C ASP A 79 -12.20 -5.94 18.95
N SER A 80 -12.81 -5.89 17.76
CA SER A 80 -12.11 -6.09 16.47
C SER A 80 -10.83 -5.25 16.28
N PRO A 81 -10.74 -3.98 16.75
CA PRO A 81 -9.50 -3.20 16.72
C PRO A 81 -8.35 -3.74 17.57
N SER A 82 -8.64 -4.57 18.59
CA SER A 82 -7.66 -5.04 19.60
C SER A 82 -7.45 -6.57 19.61
N ASN A 83 -8.28 -7.34 18.92
CA ASN A 83 -8.19 -8.81 18.81
C ASN A 83 -7.77 -9.32 17.40
N GLY A 84 -7.34 -8.39 16.54
CA GLY A 84 -7.01 -8.65 15.13
C GLY A 84 -8.22 -8.87 14.22
N GLY A 85 -9.45 -8.66 14.69
CA GLY A 85 -10.68 -8.78 13.90
C GLY A 85 -10.78 -7.80 12.73
N VAL A 86 -10.06 -6.68 12.79
CA VAL A 86 -9.88 -5.69 11.71
C VAL A 86 -9.57 -6.31 10.34
N VAL A 87 -8.87 -7.44 10.25
CA VAL A 87 -8.59 -8.11 8.96
C VAL A 87 -9.86 -8.58 8.24
N LYS A 88 -10.98 -8.74 8.96
CA LYS A 88 -12.31 -9.04 8.41
C LYS A 88 -13.13 -7.79 8.06
N ARG A 89 -12.64 -6.60 8.41
CA ARG A 89 -13.27 -5.29 8.14
C ARG A 89 -12.58 -4.55 7.00
N TYR A 90 -11.32 -4.90 6.71
CA TYR A 90 -10.53 -4.46 5.57
C TYR A 90 -11.33 -4.43 4.26
N SER A 91 -11.29 -3.30 3.56
CA SER A 91 -12.01 -3.06 2.32
C SER A 91 -11.04 -2.55 1.25
N PRO A 92 -10.79 -3.32 0.17
CA PRO A 92 -9.99 -2.87 -0.97
C PRO A 92 -10.54 -1.57 -1.58
N ILE A 93 -11.87 -1.44 -1.63
CA ILE A 93 -12.57 -0.26 -2.13
C ILE A 93 -12.26 0.96 -1.25
N SER A 94 -12.23 0.80 0.07
CA SER A 94 -11.91 1.89 1.01
C SER A 94 -10.45 2.33 0.91
N ARG A 95 -9.50 1.40 0.76
CA ARG A 95 -8.07 1.71 0.63
C ARG A 95 -7.66 2.25 -0.73
N ASN A 96 -8.31 1.83 -1.82
CA ASN A 96 -8.05 2.34 -3.17
C ASN A 96 -9.02 3.46 -3.60
N PHE A 97 -9.81 4.00 -2.67
CA PHE A 97 -10.75 5.10 -2.96
C PHE A 97 -9.99 6.32 -3.50
N PHE A 98 -10.53 6.98 -4.53
CA PHE A 98 -9.80 7.98 -5.33
C PHE A 98 -9.22 9.14 -4.50
N ILE A 99 -9.84 9.45 -3.35
CA ILE A 99 -9.38 10.47 -2.41
C ILE A 99 -7.95 10.22 -1.91
N TRP A 100 -7.48 8.97 -1.88
CA TRP A 100 -6.11 8.62 -1.47
C TRP A 100 -5.07 8.89 -2.55
N LYS A 101 -5.45 8.81 -3.83
CA LYS A 101 -4.59 9.27 -4.93
C LYS A 101 -4.45 10.80 -4.90
N LEU A 102 -5.52 11.53 -4.55
CA LEU A 102 -5.47 12.98 -4.31
C LEU A 102 -4.61 13.34 -3.09
N PHE A 103 -4.73 12.58 -2.00
CA PHE A 103 -3.93 12.77 -0.77
C PHE A 103 -2.44 12.51 -1.05
N GLY A 104 -2.12 11.41 -1.74
CA GLY A 104 -0.76 11.09 -2.17
C GLY A 104 -0.14 12.20 -3.02
N ARG A 105 -0.88 12.77 -3.97
CA ARG A 105 -0.42 13.87 -4.84
C ARG A 105 -0.24 15.22 -4.12
N TYR A 106 -0.88 15.42 -2.97
CA TYR A 106 -0.71 16.64 -2.16
C TYR A 106 0.68 16.72 -1.53
N PHE A 107 1.20 15.59 -1.05
CA PHE A 107 2.48 15.44 -0.36
C PHE A 107 3.54 14.70 -1.19
N PRO A 108 3.47 14.78 -2.54
CA PRO A 108 3.84 13.71 -3.50
C PRO A 108 4.47 12.46 -2.85
N ILE A 109 3.62 11.64 -2.22
CA ILE A 109 4.09 10.51 -1.40
C ILE A 109 4.64 9.43 -2.33
N THR A 110 5.93 9.12 -2.18
CA THR A 110 6.61 8.04 -2.89
C THR A 110 6.98 6.93 -1.91
N LEU A 111 6.95 5.69 -2.39
CA LEU A 111 7.44 4.52 -1.68
C LEU A 111 8.66 3.99 -2.42
N HIS A 112 9.76 3.80 -1.69
CA HIS A 112 11.01 3.22 -2.17
C HIS A 112 11.32 1.98 -1.34
N LYS A 113 12.05 1.01 -1.91
CA LYS A 113 12.53 -0.17 -1.19
C LYS A 113 14.02 -0.35 -1.47
N THR A 114 14.83 -0.58 -0.43
CA THR A 114 16.27 -0.84 -0.59
C THR A 114 16.53 -2.26 -1.07
N VAL A 115 15.61 -3.18 -0.78
CA VAL A 115 15.63 -4.60 -1.20
C VAL A 115 14.21 -5.09 -1.49
N ASP A 116 14.08 -6.20 -2.21
CA ASP A 116 12.82 -6.93 -2.29
C ASP A 116 12.50 -7.67 -0.97
N LEU A 117 11.24 -7.64 -0.57
CA LEU A 117 10.72 -8.33 0.61
C LEU A 117 9.90 -9.54 0.17
N GLU A 118 10.09 -10.69 0.82
CA GLU A 118 9.34 -11.92 0.55
C GLU A 118 7.83 -11.73 0.81
N PRO A 119 6.95 -12.14 -0.13
CA PRO A 119 5.51 -12.11 0.10
C PRO A 119 5.10 -12.95 1.32
N THR A 120 4.45 -12.33 2.32
CA THR A 120 3.85 -13.04 3.45
C THR A 120 2.81 -14.06 2.99
N HIS A 121 2.04 -13.70 1.96
CA HIS A 121 1.11 -14.59 1.24
C HIS A 121 1.54 -14.75 -0.22
N THR A 122 1.51 -15.99 -0.71
CA THR A 122 1.71 -16.30 -2.13
C THR A 122 0.41 -16.75 -2.79
N TYR A 123 0.31 -16.51 -4.10
CA TYR A 123 -0.81 -16.93 -4.92
C TYR A 123 -0.61 -18.38 -5.39
N TYR A 124 -1.64 -19.20 -5.22
CA TYR A 124 -1.74 -20.53 -5.80
C TYR A 124 -2.97 -20.58 -6.72
N PRO A 125 -2.95 -21.31 -7.85
CA PRO A 125 -4.17 -21.63 -8.57
C PRO A 125 -5.15 -22.37 -7.64
N LEU A 126 -6.42 -21.99 -7.64
CA LEU A 126 -7.47 -22.86 -7.13
C LEU A 126 -7.61 -24.04 -8.10
N ASP A 127 -7.69 -25.26 -7.55
CA ASP A 127 -8.20 -26.37 -8.34
C ASP A 127 -9.70 -26.16 -8.65
N VAL A 128 -10.17 -26.81 -9.71
CA VAL A 128 -11.55 -26.65 -10.22
C VAL A 128 -12.59 -27.01 -9.15
N GLN A 129 -12.28 -27.94 -8.24
CA GLN A 129 -13.23 -28.43 -7.24
C GLN A 129 -13.28 -27.52 -6.00
N GLU A 130 -12.14 -26.99 -5.53
CA GLU A 130 -12.14 -25.88 -4.57
C GLU A 130 -12.80 -24.63 -5.14
N TYR A 131 -12.58 -24.30 -6.43
CA TYR A 131 -13.26 -23.18 -7.07
C TYR A 131 -14.79 -23.35 -7.06
N HIS A 132 -15.31 -24.52 -7.44
CA HIS A 132 -16.76 -24.78 -7.36
C HIS A 132 -17.29 -24.69 -5.92
N LEU A 133 -16.59 -25.27 -4.93
CA LEU A 133 -16.99 -25.20 -3.52
C LEU A 133 -16.97 -23.76 -2.94
N ILE A 134 -16.06 -22.91 -3.43
CA ILE A 134 -16.00 -21.49 -3.10
C ILE A 134 -17.11 -20.74 -3.84
N ALA A 135 -17.34 -21.02 -5.12
CA ALA A 135 -18.39 -20.41 -5.92
C ALA A 135 -19.78 -20.72 -5.33
N GLU A 136 -20.10 -21.96 -4.99
CA GLU A 136 -21.39 -22.30 -4.34
C GLU A 136 -21.56 -21.63 -2.96
N ARG A 137 -20.47 -21.42 -2.23
CA ARG A 137 -20.49 -20.76 -0.90
C ARG A 137 -20.64 -19.24 -0.97
N TYR A 138 -20.04 -18.60 -1.98
CA TYR A 138 -19.93 -17.14 -2.08
C TYR A 138 -20.73 -16.52 -3.23
N TRP A 139 -21.28 -17.32 -4.15
CA TRP A 139 -22.24 -16.90 -5.14
C TRP A 139 -23.67 -17.20 -4.67
N PRO A 140 -24.34 -16.27 -3.96
CA PRO A 140 -25.74 -16.46 -3.67
C PRO A 140 -26.52 -16.45 -4.99
N GLN A 141 -27.29 -17.51 -5.25
CA GLN A 141 -28.30 -17.58 -6.33
C GLN A 141 -29.49 -16.61 -6.07
N ASN A 142 -29.28 -15.62 -5.20
CA ASN A 142 -30.27 -14.68 -4.72
C ASN A 142 -30.43 -13.53 -5.73
N LYS A 143 -31.42 -13.68 -6.61
CA LYS A 143 -31.87 -12.70 -7.61
C LYS A 143 -31.99 -11.25 -7.08
N TYR A 144 -32.34 -11.07 -5.80
CA TYR A 144 -32.48 -9.74 -5.20
C TYR A 144 -31.13 -9.04 -5.02
N LEU A 145 -30.04 -9.77 -4.75
CA LEU A 145 -28.70 -9.16 -4.62
C LEU A 145 -28.17 -8.65 -5.97
N ARG A 146 -28.36 -9.42 -7.05
CA ARG A 146 -28.07 -8.95 -8.42
C ARG A 146 -28.85 -7.69 -8.76
N ALA A 147 -30.15 -7.64 -8.44
CA ALA A 147 -31.00 -6.47 -8.70
C ALA A 147 -30.55 -5.23 -7.91
N ILE A 148 -30.11 -5.39 -6.65
CA ILE A 148 -29.55 -4.29 -5.86
C ILE A 148 -28.25 -3.77 -6.50
N ILE A 149 -27.34 -4.67 -6.90
CA ILE A 149 -26.07 -4.31 -7.56
C ILE A 149 -26.34 -3.56 -8.87
N SER A 150 -27.19 -4.09 -9.76
CA SER A 150 -27.51 -3.42 -11.03
C SER A 150 -28.21 -2.07 -10.84
N THR A 151 -28.96 -1.90 -9.75
CA THR A 151 -29.58 -0.60 -9.39
C THR A 151 -28.51 0.40 -8.95
N ILE A 152 -27.54 -0.01 -8.13
CA ILE A 152 -26.41 0.84 -7.70
C ILE A 152 -25.55 1.22 -8.93
N GLU A 153 -25.25 0.25 -9.79
CA GLU A 153 -24.52 0.46 -11.04
C GLU A 153 -25.27 1.41 -11.99
N TYR A 154 -26.59 1.30 -12.10
CA TYR A 154 -27.40 2.23 -12.90
C TYR A 154 -27.18 3.68 -12.46
N PHE A 155 -27.30 3.96 -11.16
CA PHE A 155 -27.16 5.31 -10.60
C PHE A 155 -25.71 5.83 -10.46
N LEU A 156 -24.69 5.01 -10.72
CA LEU A 156 -23.29 5.50 -10.72
C LEU A 156 -23.05 6.53 -11.84
N PRO A 157 -22.56 7.75 -11.54
CA PRO A 157 -22.19 8.74 -12.54
C PRO A 157 -21.13 8.24 -13.53
N ALA A 158 -21.21 8.68 -14.78
CA ALA A 158 -20.34 8.19 -15.87
C ALA A 158 -18.83 8.37 -15.59
N PHE A 159 -18.42 9.40 -14.86
CA PHE A 159 -17.01 9.60 -14.50
C PHE A 159 -16.50 8.53 -13.51
N MET A 160 -17.35 8.03 -12.60
CA MET A 160 -16.98 6.94 -11.70
C MET A 160 -16.91 5.61 -12.43
N LYS A 161 -17.85 5.35 -13.35
CA LYS A 161 -17.79 4.19 -14.28
C LYS A 161 -16.47 4.19 -15.07
N ARG A 162 -16.11 5.33 -15.66
CA ARG A 162 -14.84 5.49 -16.39
C ARG A 162 -13.60 5.36 -15.50
N SER A 163 -13.69 5.67 -14.20
CA SER A 163 -12.58 5.43 -13.26
C SER A 163 -12.39 3.96 -12.85
N LEU A 164 -13.40 3.11 -13.07
CA LEU A 164 -13.32 1.67 -12.83
C LEU A 164 -12.79 0.91 -14.07
N SER A 165 -13.08 1.39 -15.28
CA SER A 165 -12.69 0.74 -16.55
C SER A 165 -11.28 1.05 -17.04
N ILE A 166 -10.48 1.85 -16.31
CA ILE A 166 -9.12 2.26 -16.75
C ILE A 166 -8.09 1.11 -16.64
N ASN A 167 -8.40 0.05 -15.90
CA ASN A 167 -7.50 -1.11 -15.74
C ASN A 167 -7.46 -2.07 -16.95
N GLU A 168 -8.33 -1.93 -17.96
CA GLU A 168 -8.46 -2.90 -19.07
C GLU A 168 -7.86 -2.41 -20.41
N GLN A 169 -7.26 -1.21 -20.47
CA GLN A 169 -6.68 -0.66 -21.71
C GLN A 169 -5.28 -0.02 -21.54
N GLU A 170 -4.36 -0.75 -20.90
CA GLU A 170 -2.92 -0.63 -21.17
C GLU A 170 -2.38 -1.97 -21.69
N GLN A 171 -2.72 -2.32 -22.95
CA GLN A 171 -1.93 -3.32 -23.67
C GLN A 171 -0.54 -2.70 -23.94
N PRO A 172 0.56 -3.39 -23.59
CA PRO A 172 1.90 -2.92 -23.97
C PRO A 172 2.03 -2.97 -25.49
N ALA A 173 2.57 -1.91 -26.09
CA ALA A 173 2.80 -1.88 -27.53
C ALA A 173 3.68 -3.05 -27.98
N GLU A 174 3.19 -3.78 -28.97
CA GLU A 174 3.78 -5.00 -29.50
C GLU A 174 5.21 -4.73 -30.02
N ARG A 175 6.19 -5.51 -29.54
CA ARG A 175 7.57 -5.37 -30.00
C ARG A 175 7.81 -6.27 -31.21
N ASP A 176 8.16 -5.64 -32.33
CA ASP A 176 8.50 -6.30 -33.58
C ASP A 176 9.61 -7.36 -33.38
N PRO A 177 9.35 -8.65 -33.64
CA PRO A 177 10.20 -9.76 -33.20
C PRO A 177 11.38 -10.05 -34.15
N LEU A 178 12.15 -9.01 -34.52
CA LEU A 178 13.38 -9.13 -35.31
C LEU A 178 14.53 -8.32 -34.70
N LEU A 179 15.26 -8.94 -33.76
CA LEU A 179 16.71 -8.75 -33.55
C LEU A 179 17.25 -9.73 -32.50
N SER A 180 18.25 -10.54 -32.88
CA SER A 180 18.94 -11.49 -31.99
C SER A 180 19.82 -10.76 -30.96
N PRO A 181 20.04 -11.33 -29.75
CA PRO A 181 20.90 -10.71 -28.74
C PRO A 181 22.37 -10.77 -29.16
N VAL A 182 23.03 -9.60 -29.22
CA VAL A 182 24.48 -9.47 -29.37
C VAL A 182 25.12 -9.34 -27.99
N SER A 183 26.18 -10.10 -27.73
CA SER A 183 26.92 -10.11 -26.47
C SER A 183 27.81 -8.86 -26.29
N PRO A 184 28.09 -8.43 -25.04
CA PRO A 184 28.79 -7.18 -24.78
C PRO A 184 30.29 -7.27 -25.08
N SER A 185 30.82 -6.28 -25.78
CA SER A 185 32.26 -6.03 -25.93
C SER A 185 32.58 -4.57 -25.59
N SER A 186 33.77 -4.33 -25.02
CA SER A 186 34.13 -3.09 -24.34
C SER A 186 34.29 -1.89 -25.28
N PRO A 187 33.91 -0.67 -24.86
CA PRO A 187 34.18 0.54 -25.63
C PRO A 187 35.66 0.92 -25.54
N GLY A 188 36.38 0.84 -26.66
CA GLY A 188 37.78 1.25 -26.77
C GLY A 188 38.02 2.08 -28.03
N SER A 189 38.56 3.30 -27.85
CA SER A 189 39.03 4.25 -28.87
C SER A 189 38.02 4.80 -29.90
N GLN A 190 38.20 6.08 -30.24
CA GLN A 190 37.57 6.74 -31.39
C GLN A 190 38.16 6.21 -32.71
N PRO A 191 37.56 6.58 -33.84
CA PRO A 191 38.31 7.51 -34.69
C PRO A 191 37.52 8.78 -35.07
N ASP A 192 38.27 9.78 -35.53
CA ASP A 192 37.78 11.07 -36.00
C ASP A 192 38.01 11.21 -37.52
N LYS A 193 37.19 12.06 -38.17
CA LYS A 193 37.38 12.71 -39.48
C LYS A 193 37.00 12.07 -40.84
N TRP A 194 36.05 12.76 -41.48
CA TRP A 194 36.05 13.32 -42.85
C TRP A 194 36.23 12.42 -44.11
N ILE A 195 35.13 12.31 -44.88
CA ILE A 195 34.94 12.73 -46.30
C ILE A 195 36.26 13.24 -46.99
N ASN A 196 36.72 12.77 -48.16
CA ASN A 196 35.99 12.52 -49.43
C ASN A 196 36.76 11.68 -50.50
N HIS A 197 36.10 11.47 -51.65
CA HIS A 197 36.63 11.29 -53.04
C HIS A 197 37.22 9.94 -53.54
N ASP A 198 36.49 9.38 -54.52
CA ASP A 198 36.95 8.91 -55.85
C ASP A 198 37.93 7.73 -56.06
N SER A 199 37.36 6.56 -56.40
CA SER A 199 37.11 6.15 -57.82
C SER A 199 37.59 4.75 -58.26
N ARG A 200 36.81 4.18 -59.20
CA ARG A 200 37.17 3.26 -60.30
C ARG A 200 37.64 1.81 -60.00
N TYR A 201 37.02 0.89 -60.78
CA TYR A 201 37.49 -0.48 -61.15
C TYR A 201 37.51 -1.52 -60.00
N SER A 202 37.28 -2.84 -60.22
CA SER A 202 36.74 -3.57 -61.38
C SER A 202 36.24 -4.99 -61.03
N ARG A 203 35.45 -5.58 -61.95
CA ARG A 203 35.12 -7.01 -62.24
C ARG A 203 35.48 -8.18 -61.30
N GLY A 204 34.53 -9.12 -61.17
CA GLY A 204 34.64 -10.53 -60.72
C GLY A 204 33.27 -11.00 -60.18
N GLU A 205 32.56 -12.05 -60.60
CA GLU A 205 32.88 -13.41 -61.13
C GLU A 205 33.66 -14.30 -60.12
N SER A 206 33.25 -15.56 -59.81
CA SER A 206 32.10 -16.37 -60.26
C SER A 206 31.83 -17.65 -59.40
N SER A 207 30.69 -18.32 -59.67
CA SER A 207 30.46 -19.80 -59.70
C SER A 207 30.58 -20.76 -58.48
N GLY A 208 29.49 -21.52 -58.24
CA GLY A 208 29.48 -22.98 -57.90
C GLY A 208 29.59 -23.42 -56.43
N SER A 209 29.33 -24.69 -56.05
CA SER A 209 28.51 -25.78 -56.65
C SER A 209 28.43 -27.02 -55.72
N ASN A 210 27.30 -27.78 -55.74
CA ASN A 210 27.09 -29.14 -55.17
C ASN A 210 27.22 -29.31 -53.62
N GLY A 211 26.71 -30.36 -52.95
CA GLY A 211 25.78 -31.46 -53.32
C GLY A 211 25.73 -32.60 -52.24
N HIS A 212 24.79 -33.56 -52.38
CA HIS A 212 24.61 -34.82 -51.57
C HIS A 212 24.14 -34.69 -50.09
N ALA A 213 23.60 -35.73 -49.38
CA ALA A 213 22.71 -36.87 -49.72
C ALA A 213 22.28 -37.72 -48.47
N SER A 214 21.19 -38.51 -48.57
CA SER A 214 20.86 -39.77 -47.82
C SER A 214 20.15 -39.77 -46.43
N GLY A 215 19.13 -40.65 -46.23
CA GLY A 215 18.61 -41.14 -44.92
C GLY A 215 17.09 -41.50 -44.81
N SER A 216 16.71 -42.71 -44.33
CA SER A 216 15.32 -43.25 -44.11
C SER A 216 15.32 -44.36 -43.01
N GLU A 217 14.26 -45.02 -42.50
CA GLU A 217 12.79 -45.24 -42.73
C GLU A 217 11.99 -45.04 -41.39
N LEU A 218 10.64 -45.08 -41.19
CA LEU A 218 9.38 -45.63 -41.79
C LEU A 218 8.83 -46.98 -41.21
N ASN A 219 7.48 -47.18 -41.32
CA ASN A 219 6.60 -48.29 -40.85
C ASN A 219 6.30 -48.41 -39.33
N GLY A 220 5.18 -49.01 -38.85
CA GLY A 220 3.94 -49.58 -39.46
C GLY A 220 3.34 -50.77 -38.65
N ASN A 221 2.08 -51.26 -38.74
CA ASN A 221 0.79 -50.74 -39.28
C ASN A 221 -0.42 -51.71 -38.94
N GLY A 222 -1.61 -51.23 -38.54
CA GLY A 222 -2.93 -51.94 -38.63
C GLY A 222 -3.39 -52.90 -37.49
N ASN A 223 -4.58 -53.57 -37.51
CA ASN A 223 -5.92 -53.26 -38.11
C ASN A 223 -7.07 -54.24 -37.65
N ASN A 224 -8.36 -53.86 -37.84
CA ASN A 224 -9.61 -54.69 -37.97
C ASN A 224 -10.22 -55.54 -36.80
N GLY A 225 -11.56 -55.73 -36.78
CA GLY A 225 -12.23 -56.79 -35.97
C GLY A 225 -13.75 -56.69 -35.61
N THR A 226 -14.69 -56.69 -36.57
CA THR A 226 -16.16 -56.53 -36.36
C THR A 226 -16.96 -57.80 -35.95
N THR A 227 -18.10 -57.68 -35.22
CA THR A 227 -19.48 -58.15 -35.61
C THR A 227 -20.55 -58.05 -34.50
N ASN A 228 -21.82 -58.39 -34.79
CA ASN A 228 -23.06 -57.93 -34.12
C ASN A 228 -23.96 -59.09 -33.62
N ARG A 229 -24.69 -58.96 -32.48
CA ARG A 229 -26.01 -59.59 -32.17
C ARG A 229 -26.59 -59.16 -30.80
N ARG A 230 -27.93 -59.13 -30.67
CA ARG A 230 -28.69 -59.05 -29.39
C ARG A 230 -29.32 -60.41 -29.05
N PRO A 231 -29.64 -60.67 -27.76
CA PRO A 231 -31.06 -60.78 -27.39
C PRO A 231 -31.41 -60.03 -26.08
N LEU A 232 -32.67 -60.10 -25.62
CA LEU A 232 -33.14 -59.52 -24.35
C LEU A 232 -33.18 -60.58 -23.23
N SER A 233 -33.01 -60.14 -21.97
CA SER A 233 -33.96 -60.31 -20.84
C SER A 233 -33.29 -60.51 -19.46
N SER A 234 -34.10 -60.39 -18.40
CA SER A 234 -33.78 -60.52 -16.97
C SER A 234 -32.86 -59.43 -16.38
N ALA A 235 -32.95 -59.25 -15.06
CA ALA A 235 -32.32 -58.15 -14.34
C ALA A 235 -31.61 -58.62 -13.07
N SER A 236 -30.49 -57.99 -12.76
CA SER A 236 -29.87 -57.93 -11.44
C SER A 236 -29.15 -56.58 -11.28
N ALA A 237 -29.09 -56.07 -10.06
CA ALA A 237 -28.45 -54.79 -9.78
C ALA A 237 -26.92 -54.96 -9.68
N GLY A 238 -26.17 -54.18 -10.45
CA GLY A 238 -24.71 -54.14 -10.42
C GLY A 238 -24.23 -52.70 -10.57
N SER A 239 -23.39 -52.23 -9.65
CA SER A 239 -22.89 -50.86 -9.60
C SER A 239 -21.68 -50.64 -10.51
N THR A 240 -21.69 -49.61 -11.37
CA THR A 240 -20.51 -49.14 -12.09
C THR A 240 -20.40 -47.61 -12.14
N ALA A 241 -19.17 -47.12 -11.98
CA ALA A 241 -18.83 -45.70 -11.89
C ALA A 241 -18.72 -45.02 -13.28
N SER A 242 -19.84 -44.89 -14.00
CA SER A 242 -19.87 -44.29 -15.35
C SER A 242 -20.41 -42.85 -15.41
N ASP A 243 -21.25 -42.42 -14.47
CA ASP A 243 -21.85 -41.07 -14.53
C ASP A 243 -20.88 -39.95 -14.11
N SER A 244 -19.96 -40.24 -13.19
CA SER A 244 -19.02 -39.23 -12.66
C SER A 244 -18.00 -38.75 -13.69
N THR A 245 -17.56 -39.61 -14.61
CA THR A 245 -16.63 -39.25 -15.69
C THR A 245 -17.31 -38.42 -16.79
N LEU A 246 -18.57 -38.71 -17.11
CA LEU A 246 -19.37 -37.91 -18.05
C LEU A 246 -19.75 -36.54 -17.48
N LEU A 247 -20.11 -36.47 -16.20
CA LEU A 247 -20.32 -35.21 -15.48
C LEU A 247 -19.03 -34.36 -15.44
N ASN A 248 -17.89 -34.94 -15.08
CA ASN A 248 -16.61 -34.22 -15.05
C ASN A 248 -16.19 -33.68 -16.42
N GLY A 249 -16.41 -34.45 -17.50
CA GLY A 249 -16.14 -33.98 -18.87
C GLY A 249 -17.01 -32.78 -19.26
N SER A 250 -18.31 -32.85 -18.96
CA SER A 250 -19.25 -31.75 -19.20
C SER A 250 -18.91 -30.50 -18.38
N LEU A 251 -18.64 -30.66 -17.08
CA LEU A 251 -18.30 -29.56 -16.17
C LEU A 251 -17.00 -28.85 -16.58
N ASN A 252 -15.97 -29.59 -16.99
CA ASN A 252 -14.73 -28.99 -17.51
C ASN A 252 -14.98 -28.16 -18.79
N SER A 253 -15.82 -28.63 -19.71
CA SER A 253 -16.18 -27.82 -20.90
C SER A 253 -16.92 -26.53 -20.54
N TYR A 254 -17.73 -26.55 -19.48
CA TYR A 254 -18.48 -25.37 -19.03
C TYR A 254 -17.60 -24.37 -18.26
N ALA A 255 -16.60 -24.87 -17.51
CA ALA A 255 -15.58 -24.04 -16.88
C ALA A 255 -14.71 -23.33 -17.94
N ASN A 256 -14.24 -24.06 -18.96
CA ASN A 256 -13.46 -23.50 -20.07
C ASN A 256 -14.26 -22.56 -21.00
N GLN A 257 -15.61 -22.64 -21.01
CA GLN A 257 -16.44 -21.64 -21.69
C GLN A 257 -16.58 -20.32 -20.92
N ILE A 258 -16.34 -20.30 -19.61
CA ILE A 258 -16.41 -19.08 -18.77
C ILE A 258 -15.02 -18.49 -18.56
N ILE A 259 -13.99 -19.33 -18.39
CA ILE A 259 -12.58 -18.93 -18.40
C ILE A 259 -12.11 -18.94 -19.86
N GLY A 260 -12.21 -17.78 -20.53
CA GLY A 260 -11.87 -17.64 -21.94
C GLY A 260 -10.49 -18.23 -22.27
N GLU A 261 -10.45 -19.11 -23.27
CA GLU A 261 -9.47 -20.21 -23.42
C GLU A 261 -8.00 -19.79 -23.73
N ASN A 262 -7.65 -18.51 -23.57
CA ASN A 262 -6.35 -17.94 -23.98
C ASN A 262 -5.69 -16.98 -22.97
N ASP A 263 -6.19 -16.82 -21.72
CA ASP A 263 -5.48 -16.05 -20.68
C ASP A 263 -5.07 -16.89 -19.45
N PRO A 264 -3.80 -17.34 -19.37
CA PRO A 264 -3.26 -18.05 -18.21
C PRO A 264 -3.26 -17.25 -16.89
N GLN A 265 -3.43 -15.93 -16.91
CA GLN A 265 -3.42 -15.09 -15.70
C GLN A 265 -4.77 -15.06 -14.98
N LEU A 266 -5.87 -15.45 -15.64
CA LEU A 266 -7.23 -15.39 -15.08
C LEU A 266 -7.65 -16.62 -14.26
N SER A 267 -6.75 -17.57 -13.99
CA SER A 267 -7.04 -18.67 -13.05
C SER A 267 -7.42 -18.11 -11.67
N PRO A 268 -8.53 -18.53 -11.04
CA PRO A 268 -8.90 -18.03 -9.72
C PRO A 268 -7.83 -18.34 -8.67
N THR A 269 -7.15 -17.32 -8.13
CA THR A 269 -6.00 -17.54 -7.23
C THR A 269 -6.36 -17.48 -5.74
N LYS A 270 -5.84 -18.46 -4.99
CA LYS A 270 -5.91 -18.56 -3.54
C LYS A 270 -4.66 -17.95 -2.90
N LEU A 271 -4.83 -16.97 -2.03
CA LEU A 271 -3.74 -16.48 -1.18
C LEU A 271 -3.52 -17.44 -0.01
N LYS A 272 -2.31 -17.99 0.11
CA LYS A 272 -1.88 -18.85 1.23
C LYS A 272 -0.73 -18.16 1.99
N PRO A 273 -0.77 -18.10 3.34
CA PRO A 273 0.36 -17.59 4.11
C PRO A 273 1.53 -18.58 4.02
N THR A 274 2.67 -18.11 3.53
CA THR A 274 3.88 -18.92 3.29
C THR A 274 5.15 -18.25 3.77
N GLY A 275 5.27 -16.92 3.58
CA GLY A 275 6.44 -16.15 3.96
C GLY A 275 6.43 -15.67 5.42
N ARG A 276 7.48 -14.93 5.76
CA ARG A 276 7.60 -14.23 7.05
C ARG A 276 6.60 -13.07 7.18
N LYS A 277 6.36 -12.65 8.41
CA LYS A 277 5.57 -11.44 8.74
C LYS A 277 6.53 -10.28 9.02
N TYR A 278 6.05 -9.05 8.89
CA TYR A 278 6.87 -7.87 9.09
C TYR A 278 6.32 -6.94 10.19
N ILE A 279 7.20 -6.43 11.03
CA ILE A 279 6.96 -5.23 11.85
C ILE A 279 7.72 -4.09 11.19
N PHE A 280 7.00 -3.29 10.40
CA PHE A 280 7.51 -2.04 9.85
C PHE A 280 7.54 -0.99 10.97
N GLY A 281 8.68 -0.38 11.23
CA GLY A 281 8.81 0.75 12.16
C GLY A 281 9.01 2.04 11.39
N TYR A 282 8.06 2.97 11.49
CA TYR A 282 8.02 4.23 10.72
C TYR A 282 8.60 5.39 11.52
N HIS A 283 9.50 6.15 10.88
CA HIS A 283 10.25 7.28 11.44
C HIS A 283 10.42 8.40 10.39
N PRO A 284 10.43 9.69 10.79
CA PRO A 284 9.87 10.20 12.04
C PRO A 284 8.33 10.13 12.01
N HIS A 285 7.69 10.36 13.15
CA HIS A 285 6.23 10.42 13.28
C HIS A 285 5.63 11.66 12.59
N GLY A 286 6.40 12.75 12.45
CA GLY A 286 5.82 14.06 12.17
C GLY A 286 4.79 14.47 13.22
N ILE A 287 3.96 15.47 12.93
CA ILE A 287 2.88 15.85 13.86
C ILE A 287 1.70 14.86 13.82
N ILE A 288 1.38 14.29 12.64
CA ILE A 288 0.18 13.43 12.44
C ILE A 288 0.51 12.09 11.74
N GLY A 289 1.69 11.91 11.12
CA GLY A 289 2.03 10.68 10.39
C GLY A 289 1.35 10.59 9.02
N MET A 290 1.47 11.65 8.23
CA MET A 290 0.75 11.83 6.98
C MET A 290 1.25 10.88 5.90
N GLY A 291 2.57 10.68 5.79
CA GLY A 291 3.16 9.69 4.90
C GLY A 291 2.82 8.26 5.32
N ALA A 292 2.81 7.97 6.63
CA ALA A 292 2.41 6.65 7.14
C ALA A 292 0.95 6.33 6.76
N PHE A 293 0.05 7.31 6.85
CA PHE A 293 -1.34 7.13 6.43
C PHE A 293 -1.48 7.01 4.90
N GLY A 294 -0.96 7.97 4.13
CA GLY A 294 -1.11 8.01 2.67
C GLY A 294 -0.30 6.95 1.91
N GLY A 295 0.80 6.47 2.50
CA GLY A 295 1.68 5.45 1.93
C GLY A 295 1.37 4.02 2.37
N ILE A 296 0.85 3.80 3.59
CA ILE A 296 0.78 2.45 4.20
C ILE A 296 -0.64 2.08 4.64
N ALA A 297 -1.44 3.02 5.16
CA ALA A 297 -2.86 2.78 5.51
C ALA A 297 -3.81 2.82 4.30
N THR A 298 -3.35 3.28 3.15
CA THR A 298 -4.13 3.43 1.92
C THR A 298 -3.29 3.06 0.71
N GLU A 299 -3.92 2.86 -0.44
CA GLU A 299 -3.20 2.68 -1.71
C GLU A 299 -2.84 4.03 -2.35
N GLY A 300 -2.75 5.13 -1.59
CA GLY A 300 -2.42 6.46 -2.10
C GLY A 300 -1.11 6.48 -2.89
N ALA A 301 -0.02 6.02 -2.26
CA ALA A 301 1.27 5.75 -2.91
C ALA A 301 1.38 4.35 -3.55
N GLY A 302 0.36 3.49 -3.38
CA GLY A 302 0.27 2.17 -4.03
C GLY A 302 1.07 1.05 -3.35
N TRP A 303 0.98 0.94 -2.01
CA TRP A 303 1.63 -0.11 -1.22
C TRP A 303 1.56 -1.51 -1.84
N SER A 304 0.36 -1.97 -2.21
CA SER A 304 0.15 -3.32 -2.76
C SER A 304 0.80 -3.56 -4.12
N LYS A 305 1.22 -2.51 -4.85
CA LYS A 305 2.01 -2.64 -6.09
C LYS A 305 3.51 -2.79 -5.82
N LEU A 306 4.04 -2.17 -4.76
CA LEU A 306 5.47 -2.25 -4.41
C LEU A 306 5.80 -3.50 -3.59
N PHE A 307 4.86 -3.92 -2.73
CA PHE A 307 4.97 -5.06 -1.81
C PHE A 307 3.82 -6.06 -2.00
N PRO A 308 3.73 -6.74 -3.17
CA PRO A 308 2.68 -7.71 -3.45
C PRO A 308 2.71 -8.86 -2.42
N GLY A 309 1.53 -9.29 -1.98
CA GLY A 309 1.39 -10.37 -0.98
C GLY A 309 1.81 -10.03 0.45
N ILE A 310 2.20 -8.79 0.75
CA ILE A 310 2.50 -8.30 2.11
C ILE A 310 1.36 -7.38 2.61
N PRO A 311 0.26 -7.94 3.16
CA PRO A 311 -0.84 -7.13 3.70
C PRO A 311 -0.40 -6.49 5.02
N VAL A 312 -0.65 -5.18 5.15
CA VAL A 312 -0.18 -4.37 6.26
C VAL A 312 -1.32 -3.64 6.97
N SER A 313 -1.28 -3.60 8.30
CA SER A 313 -2.12 -2.74 9.13
C SER A 313 -1.27 -1.61 9.74
N LEU A 314 -1.61 -0.35 9.43
CA LEU A 314 -1.07 0.78 10.18
C LEU A 314 -1.66 0.78 11.61
N MET A 315 -0.80 0.99 12.60
CA MET A 315 -1.16 0.92 14.02
C MET A 315 -1.31 2.34 14.59
N THR A 316 -2.44 2.63 15.21
CA THR A 316 -2.78 3.97 15.74
C THR A 316 -3.30 3.92 17.18
N LEU A 317 -3.50 5.10 17.78
CA LEU A 317 -3.95 5.26 19.16
C LEU A 317 -5.29 4.55 19.41
N THR A 318 -5.36 3.75 20.49
CA THR A 318 -6.58 3.00 20.86
C THR A 318 -7.80 3.89 21.05
N ASN A 319 -7.62 5.16 21.45
CA ASN A 319 -8.72 6.13 21.59
C ASN A 319 -9.44 6.45 20.27
N ASN A 320 -8.78 6.31 19.11
CA ASN A 320 -9.42 6.52 17.82
C ASN A 320 -10.60 5.55 17.59
N PHE A 321 -10.51 4.33 18.12
CA PHE A 321 -11.56 3.31 17.99
C PHE A 321 -12.70 3.46 19.01
N ARG A 322 -12.61 4.44 19.92
CA ARG A 322 -13.69 4.85 20.82
C ARG A 322 -14.61 5.90 20.20
N VAL A 323 -14.21 6.54 19.10
CA VAL A 323 -15.03 7.52 18.38
C VAL A 323 -16.08 6.79 17.53
N PRO A 324 -17.39 7.02 17.75
CA PRO A 324 -18.46 6.41 16.95
C PRO A 324 -18.31 6.71 15.45
N LEU A 325 -18.68 5.73 14.61
CA LEU A 325 -18.58 5.73 13.15
C LEU A 325 -17.14 5.78 12.60
N TYR A 326 -16.28 6.65 13.13
CA TYR A 326 -14.86 6.76 12.77
C TYR A 326 -14.10 5.44 13.00
N ARG A 327 -14.45 4.67 14.04
CA ARG A 327 -13.88 3.33 14.27
C ARG A 327 -14.09 2.38 13.08
N GLU A 328 -15.26 2.46 12.41
CA GLU A 328 -15.59 1.60 11.26
C GLU A 328 -14.81 2.02 10.02
N TYR A 329 -14.71 3.34 9.81
CA TYR A 329 -13.91 3.95 8.75
C TYR A 329 -12.42 3.60 8.87
N LEU A 330 -11.82 3.65 10.07
CA LEU A 330 -10.44 3.20 10.27
C LEU A 330 -10.28 1.70 10.02
N MET A 331 -11.20 0.88 10.53
CA MET A 331 -11.13 -0.57 10.32
C MET A 331 -11.32 -0.95 8.84
N SER A 332 -12.08 -0.19 8.04
CA SER A 332 -12.21 -0.44 6.60
C SER A 332 -10.93 -0.15 5.81
N LEU A 333 -10.08 0.74 6.30
CA LEU A 333 -8.71 0.96 5.80
C LEU A 333 -7.69 -0.09 6.31
N GLY A 334 -8.12 -1.01 7.18
CA GLY A 334 -7.24 -1.99 7.83
C GLY A 334 -6.44 -1.44 9.01
N VAL A 335 -6.73 -0.22 9.48
CA VAL A 335 -6.01 0.46 10.57
C VAL A 335 -6.45 -0.11 11.92
N ALA A 336 -5.51 -0.35 12.84
CA ALA A 336 -5.74 -1.09 14.09
C ALA A 336 -5.16 -0.38 15.34
N SER A 337 -5.51 -0.87 16.54
CA SER A 337 -4.94 -0.37 17.81
C SER A 337 -3.47 -0.77 17.95
N VAL A 338 -2.59 0.17 18.28
CA VAL A 338 -1.16 -0.07 18.60
C VAL A 338 -0.92 -0.82 19.94
N SER A 339 -1.96 -1.35 20.58
CA SER A 339 -1.83 -2.16 21.80
C SER A 339 -1.13 -3.50 21.53
N LYS A 340 -0.25 -3.93 22.45
CA LYS A 340 0.48 -5.22 22.35
C LYS A 340 -0.44 -6.41 22.04
N LYS A 341 -1.65 -6.42 22.60
CA LYS A 341 -2.70 -7.41 22.32
C LYS A 341 -3.04 -7.46 20.81
N SER A 342 -3.32 -6.32 20.19
CA SER A 342 -3.69 -6.27 18.77
C SER A 342 -2.52 -6.61 17.87
N CYS A 343 -1.35 -6.02 18.13
CA CYS A 343 -0.14 -6.28 17.36
C CYS A 343 0.21 -7.79 17.37
N LYS A 344 0.15 -8.44 18.55
CA LYS A 344 0.35 -9.88 18.69
C LYS A 344 -0.74 -10.72 18.00
N ALA A 345 -1.99 -10.25 18.00
CA ALA A 345 -3.11 -10.92 17.33
C ALA A 345 -3.08 -10.77 15.80
N LEU A 346 -2.54 -9.68 15.25
CA LEU A 346 -2.41 -9.42 13.82
C LEU A 346 -1.29 -10.25 13.20
N LEU A 347 -0.10 -10.24 13.81
CA LEU A 347 1.04 -11.04 13.36
C LEU A 347 0.69 -12.55 13.37
N LYS A 348 -0.03 -13.03 14.40
CA LYS A 348 -0.57 -14.40 14.47
C LYS A 348 -1.67 -14.72 13.44
N ARG A 349 -2.22 -13.72 12.74
CA ARG A 349 -3.15 -13.88 11.59
C ARG A 349 -2.44 -13.72 10.24
N ASN A 350 -1.10 -13.69 10.22
CA ASN A 350 -0.26 -13.37 9.05
C ASN A 350 -0.45 -11.95 8.49
N GLN A 351 -1.02 -11.03 9.28
CA GLN A 351 -1.08 -9.61 8.94
C GLN A 351 0.21 -8.93 9.44
N SER A 352 0.96 -8.32 8.52
CA SER A 352 2.10 -7.47 8.89
C SER A 352 1.60 -6.15 9.49
N ILE A 353 2.41 -5.48 10.30
CA ILE A 353 1.99 -4.26 11.00
C ILE A 353 2.99 -3.12 10.79
N CYS A 354 2.50 -1.89 10.74
CA CYS A 354 3.32 -0.69 10.70
C CYS A 354 3.10 0.15 11.97
N ILE A 355 4.14 0.33 12.77
CA ILE A 355 4.12 1.08 14.03
C ILE A 355 4.93 2.38 13.83
N VAL A 356 4.31 3.53 14.09
CA VAL A 356 5.02 4.81 14.16
C VAL A 356 5.65 4.94 15.55
N VAL A 357 6.96 4.71 15.67
CA VAL A 357 7.55 4.20 16.92
C VAL A 357 7.67 5.25 18.03
N GLY A 358 8.11 6.46 17.71
CA GLY A 358 8.25 7.54 18.71
C GLY A 358 6.91 8.07 19.24
N GLY A 359 5.84 7.93 18.46
CA GLY A 359 4.48 8.24 18.86
C GLY A 359 4.26 9.70 19.29
N ALA A 360 3.33 9.90 20.22
CA ALA A 360 2.95 11.22 20.75
C ALA A 360 4.03 11.92 21.62
N GLN A 361 5.26 11.38 21.69
CA GLN A 361 6.42 12.08 22.26
C GLN A 361 7.25 12.73 21.15
N GLU A 362 7.45 12.01 20.05
CA GLU A 362 8.16 12.48 18.86
C GLU A 362 7.36 13.56 18.10
N SER A 363 6.03 13.46 18.06
CA SER A 363 5.19 14.51 17.47
C SER A 363 5.24 15.85 18.21
N LEU A 364 5.65 15.85 19.50
CA LEU A 364 5.92 17.07 20.27
C LEU A 364 7.31 17.67 20.01
N LEU A 365 8.14 16.99 19.21
CA LEU A 365 9.49 17.42 18.82
C LEU A 365 9.61 17.68 17.32
N ALA A 366 8.75 17.06 16.50
CA ALA A 366 8.66 17.22 15.05
C ALA A 366 8.65 18.70 14.62
N ARG A 367 9.73 19.09 13.93
CA ARG A 367 10.01 20.45 13.44
C ARG A 367 10.76 20.35 12.11
N PRO A 368 10.55 21.31 11.18
CA PRO A 368 11.34 21.35 9.96
C PRO A 368 12.84 21.47 10.25
N GLY A 369 13.67 20.74 9.52
CA GLY A 369 15.12 20.81 9.66
C GLY A 369 15.74 20.00 10.79
N VAL A 370 14.95 19.21 11.55
CA VAL A 370 15.44 18.32 12.63
C VAL A 370 14.77 16.95 12.53
N MET A 371 15.53 15.87 12.73
CA MET A 371 15.04 14.50 12.76
C MET A 371 15.46 13.80 14.06
N ASP A 372 14.87 14.27 15.16
CA ASP A 372 14.98 13.66 16.50
C ASP A 372 14.03 12.46 16.62
N LEU A 373 14.57 11.24 16.68
CA LEU A 373 13.80 10.00 16.80
C LEU A 373 13.76 9.48 18.25
N VAL A 374 12.57 9.39 18.82
CA VAL A 374 12.30 8.84 20.16
C VAL A 374 12.32 7.31 20.06
N LEU A 375 13.54 6.76 20.08
CA LEU A 375 13.80 5.35 19.79
C LEU A 375 14.62 4.64 20.86
N LEU A 376 15.58 5.28 21.53
CA LEU A 376 16.57 4.59 22.37
C LEU A 376 15.96 3.67 23.45
N LYS A 377 14.81 4.08 24.03
CA LYS A 377 14.07 3.30 25.05
C LYS A 377 12.87 2.54 24.49
N ARG A 378 12.58 2.58 23.18
CA ARG A 378 11.36 2.04 22.56
C ARG A 378 11.46 0.58 22.11
N LYS A 379 12.26 -0.24 22.80
CA LYS A 379 12.58 -1.64 22.49
C LYS A 379 11.39 -2.64 22.46
N GLY A 380 10.17 -2.20 22.79
CA GLY A 380 8.99 -3.06 22.92
C GLY A 380 8.49 -3.71 21.63
N PHE A 381 8.74 -3.13 20.44
CA PHE A 381 8.34 -3.73 19.17
C PHE A 381 9.28 -4.88 18.76
N VAL A 382 10.57 -4.78 19.07
CA VAL A 382 11.57 -5.84 18.91
C VAL A 382 11.19 -7.06 19.75
N ARG A 383 10.94 -6.84 21.05
CA ARG A 383 10.48 -7.89 21.97
C ARG A 383 9.20 -8.57 21.48
N LEU A 384 8.24 -7.80 20.95
CA LEU A 384 6.99 -8.35 20.39
C LEU A 384 7.24 -9.29 19.20
N GLY A 385 8.16 -8.95 18.30
CA GLY A 385 8.47 -9.79 17.14
C GLY A 385 9.09 -11.12 17.55
N MET A 386 10.07 -11.09 18.46
CA MET A 386 10.67 -12.28 19.08
C MET A 386 9.61 -13.16 19.78
N GLU A 387 8.69 -12.52 20.52
CA GLU A 387 7.56 -13.14 21.22
C GLU A 387 6.50 -13.82 20.31
N VAL A 388 6.60 -13.64 18.99
CA VAL A 388 5.70 -14.22 17.99
C VAL A 388 6.41 -15.21 17.08
N GLY A 389 7.64 -14.92 16.67
CA GLY A 389 8.44 -15.75 15.76
C GLY A 389 7.98 -15.68 14.30
N ASN A 390 8.87 -16.05 13.38
CA ASN A 390 8.66 -15.87 11.93
C ASN A 390 8.32 -14.40 11.57
N VAL A 391 9.03 -13.47 12.20
CA VAL A 391 8.88 -12.02 12.05
C VAL A 391 10.23 -11.39 11.74
N ALA A 392 10.28 -10.52 10.75
CA ALA A 392 11.38 -9.57 10.54
C ALA A 392 10.96 -8.16 10.96
N LEU A 393 11.92 -7.39 11.49
CA LEU A 393 11.78 -5.94 11.61
C LEU A 393 12.17 -5.29 10.30
N VAL A 394 11.48 -4.23 9.91
CA VAL A 394 11.85 -3.43 8.73
C VAL A 394 11.80 -1.95 9.13
N PRO A 395 12.94 -1.24 9.13
CA PRO A 395 12.91 0.19 9.36
C PRO A 395 12.35 0.92 8.14
N ILE A 396 11.58 1.99 8.37
CA ILE A 396 11.09 2.90 7.34
C ILE A 396 11.50 4.32 7.73
N MET A 397 12.10 5.04 6.78
CA MET A 397 12.49 6.44 6.90
C MET A 397 11.67 7.33 5.97
N ALA A 398 11.04 8.38 6.50
CA ALA A 398 10.14 9.27 5.78
C ALA A 398 10.73 10.69 5.68
N PHE A 399 11.53 10.91 4.63
CA PHE A 399 12.15 12.19 4.35
C PHE A 399 11.07 13.22 3.99
N GLY A 400 11.02 14.34 4.73
CA GLY A 400 10.01 15.41 4.56
C GLY A 400 8.81 15.35 5.51
N GLU A 401 8.59 14.27 6.27
CA GLU A 401 7.44 14.15 7.19
C GLU A 401 7.44 15.21 8.32
N ASN A 402 8.61 15.59 8.83
CA ASN A 402 8.75 16.68 9.81
C ASN A 402 8.62 18.09 9.21
N ASP A 403 8.72 18.23 7.88
CA ASP A 403 8.65 19.51 7.18
C ASP A 403 7.19 19.94 6.88
N LEU A 404 6.20 19.08 7.12
CA LEU A 404 4.80 19.31 6.77
C LEU A 404 4.09 20.39 7.59
N TYR A 405 4.64 20.78 8.74
CA TYR A 405 4.08 21.80 9.64
C TYR A 405 5.20 22.60 10.30
N ASP A 406 4.95 23.87 10.60
CA ASP A 406 5.76 24.59 11.59
C ASP A 406 5.19 24.30 12.99
N GLN A 407 6.06 24.04 13.98
CA GLN A 407 5.64 23.82 15.37
C GLN A 407 6.00 25.06 16.21
N VAL A 408 5.03 25.61 16.94
CA VAL A 408 5.25 26.72 17.86
C VAL A 408 6.22 26.28 18.97
N SER A 409 7.24 27.11 19.24
CA SER A 409 8.32 26.82 20.18
C SER A 409 7.81 26.57 21.61
N ASN A 410 7.73 25.30 22.00
CA ASN A 410 7.11 24.89 23.25
C ASN A 410 8.14 24.72 24.39
N ASP A 411 8.54 25.83 25.01
CA ASP A 411 9.42 25.79 26.19
C ASP A 411 8.72 25.08 27.38
N LYS A 412 9.46 24.17 28.03
CA LYS A 412 9.08 23.45 29.25
C LYS A 412 8.72 24.39 30.41
N SER A 413 9.27 25.61 30.43
CA SER A 413 8.91 26.63 31.44
C SER A 413 7.45 27.12 31.29
N SER A 414 6.90 27.07 30.08
CA SER A 414 5.71 27.85 29.69
C SER A 414 4.40 27.33 30.29
N LYS A 415 3.44 28.24 30.47
CA LYS A 415 2.06 27.90 30.86
C LYS A 415 1.37 27.02 29.81
N LEU A 416 1.72 27.20 28.53
CA LEU A 416 1.25 26.38 27.40
C LEU A 416 1.69 24.92 27.54
N TYR A 417 2.99 24.68 27.77
CA TYR A 417 3.52 23.33 27.96
C TYR A 417 2.83 22.62 29.13
N ARG A 418 2.61 23.30 30.25
CA ARG A 418 1.88 22.76 31.41
C ARG A 418 0.43 22.38 31.06
N PHE A 419 -0.28 23.24 30.32
CA PHE A 419 -1.64 22.92 29.85
C PHE A 419 -1.65 21.73 28.88
N GLN A 420 -0.69 21.64 27.97
CA GLN A 420 -0.57 20.49 27.07
C GLN A 420 -0.24 19.21 27.83
N GLN A 421 0.67 19.19 28.82
CA GLN A 421 0.90 17.98 29.62
C GLN A 421 -0.35 17.59 30.45
N PHE A 422 -1.16 18.55 30.90
CA PHE A 422 -2.47 18.24 31.51
C PHE A 422 -3.41 17.56 30.49
N VAL A 423 -3.57 18.12 29.29
CA VAL A 423 -4.39 17.53 28.21
C VAL A 423 -3.87 16.14 27.81
N LYS A 424 -2.56 15.95 27.74
CA LYS A 424 -1.89 14.67 27.47
C LYS A 424 -2.27 13.61 28.50
N ASN A 425 -2.19 13.99 29.78
CA ASN A 425 -2.46 13.08 30.91
C ASN A 425 -3.96 12.76 31.03
N PHE A 426 -4.85 13.66 30.59
CA PHE A 426 -6.30 13.48 30.65
C PHE A 426 -6.88 12.75 29.43
N LEU A 427 -6.45 13.09 28.21
CA LEU A 427 -6.97 12.53 26.96
C LEU A 427 -6.10 11.39 26.37
N GLY A 428 -4.89 11.18 26.88
CA GLY A 428 -3.92 10.21 26.36
C GLY A 428 -3.20 10.67 25.08
N PHE A 429 -3.45 11.88 24.60
CA PHE A 429 -2.77 12.48 23.45
C PHE A 429 -2.70 14.00 23.57
N THR A 430 -1.76 14.61 22.86
CA THR A 430 -1.65 16.06 22.65
C THR A 430 -1.48 16.34 21.19
N LEU A 431 -2.26 17.31 20.68
CA LEU A 431 -1.89 18.03 19.48
C LEU A 431 -0.85 19.11 19.89
N PRO A 432 0.32 19.18 19.24
CA PRO A 432 1.18 20.36 19.33
C PRO A 432 0.41 21.60 18.88
N LEU A 433 0.83 22.79 19.33
CA LEU A 433 0.42 24.00 18.62
C LEU A 433 1.22 24.07 17.33
N MET A 434 0.59 23.61 16.26
CA MET A 434 1.11 23.58 14.91
C MET A 434 0.54 24.75 14.12
N HIS A 435 1.34 25.27 13.20
CA HIS A 435 0.98 26.32 12.27
C HIS A 435 1.35 25.85 10.86
N ALA A 436 0.44 26.06 9.92
CA ALA A 436 0.68 25.82 8.51
C ALA A 436 -0.27 26.72 7.69
N ARG A 437 -0.65 26.28 6.50
CA ARG A 437 -1.52 27.02 5.57
C ARG A 437 -3.01 26.85 5.91
N GLY A 438 -3.83 27.72 5.35
CA GLY A 438 -5.29 27.59 5.38
C GLY A 438 -5.86 26.73 4.24
N VAL A 439 -7.17 26.48 4.28
CA VAL A 439 -7.90 25.86 3.16
C VAL A 439 -7.90 26.78 1.93
N PHE A 440 -8.08 28.08 2.15
CA PHE A 440 -8.18 29.11 1.10
C PHE A 440 -7.07 30.16 1.12
N ASN A 441 -6.07 30.01 2.00
CA ASN A 441 -4.92 30.92 2.12
C ASN A 441 -3.59 30.12 2.18
N TYR A 442 -2.45 30.78 2.06
CA TYR A 442 -1.12 30.16 2.17
C TYR A 442 -0.46 30.34 3.54
N ASP A 443 -0.94 31.29 4.35
CA ASP A 443 -0.15 31.86 5.45
C ASP A 443 -0.65 31.53 6.85
N VAL A 444 -1.91 31.13 7.05
CA VAL A 444 -2.48 30.88 8.38
C VAL A 444 -3.52 29.75 8.36
N GLY A 445 -3.22 28.65 9.06
CA GLY A 445 -4.17 27.59 9.35
C GLY A 445 -3.56 26.31 9.94
N LEU A 446 -4.34 25.24 9.88
CA LEU A 446 -4.00 23.90 10.36
C LEU A 446 -3.87 22.87 9.22
N VAL A 447 -3.89 23.31 7.97
CA VAL A 447 -3.71 22.44 6.80
C VAL A 447 -2.21 22.37 6.52
N PRO A 448 -1.55 21.19 6.55
CA PRO A 448 -0.11 21.09 6.36
C PRO A 448 0.36 21.54 4.97
N TYR A 449 1.65 21.81 4.88
CA TYR A 449 2.34 22.21 3.66
C TYR A 449 2.38 21.06 2.62
N ARG A 450 2.31 21.43 1.34
CA ARG A 450 2.52 20.58 0.17
C ARG A 450 4.01 20.35 -0.06
N ARG A 451 4.66 19.57 0.80
CA ARG A 451 6.06 19.16 0.61
C ARG A 451 6.13 17.67 0.30
N PRO A 452 7.14 17.19 -0.45
CA PRO A 452 7.33 15.77 -0.70
C PRO A 452 7.53 14.96 0.58
N VAL A 453 7.03 13.73 0.59
CA VAL A 453 7.32 12.73 1.62
C VAL A 453 7.84 11.46 0.94
N ASN A 454 9.16 11.30 0.93
CA ASN A 454 9.82 10.14 0.33
C ASN A 454 10.00 9.07 1.39
N ILE A 455 9.29 7.94 1.25
CA ILE A 455 9.24 6.86 2.24
C ILE A 455 10.15 5.72 1.79
N VAL A 456 11.34 5.62 2.37
CA VAL A 456 12.31 4.55 2.09
C VAL A 456 12.10 3.40 3.07
N VAL A 457 11.76 2.23 2.53
CA VAL A 457 11.63 0.97 3.27
C VAL A 457 12.95 0.21 3.20
N GLY A 458 13.52 -0.04 4.38
CA GLY A 458 14.83 -0.65 4.57
C GLY A 458 14.88 -2.17 4.42
N SER A 459 16.03 -2.72 4.78
CA SER A 459 16.32 -4.15 4.75
C SER A 459 15.65 -4.89 5.93
N PRO A 460 15.21 -6.15 5.75
CA PRO A 460 14.62 -6.94 6.82
C PRO A 460 15.69 -7.44 7.80
N ILE A 461 15.42 -7.25 9.08
CA ILE A 461 16.22 -7.79 10.19
C ILE A 461 15.43 -8.93 10.81
N ASP A 462 15.81 -10.16 10.52
CA ASP A 462 15.15 -11.35 11.05
C ASP A 462 15.31 -11.48 12.56
N LEU A 463 14.23 -11.86 13.25
CA LEU A 463 14.24 -12.06 14.69
C LEU A 463 14.22 -13.56 15.05
N PRO A 464 15.03 -14.00 16.02
CA PRO A 464 14.89 -15.32 16.60
C PRO A 464 13.54 -15.43 17.33
N TYR A 465 12.92 -16.62 17.28
CA TYR A 465 11.73 -16.88 18.09
C TYR A 465 12.14 -17.15 19.54
N LEU A 466 11.85 -16.19 20.41
CA LEU A 466 12.15 -16.23 21.83
C LEU A 466 10.85 -15.88 22.58
N PRO A 467 10.21 -16.84 23.29
CA PRO A 467 8.98 -16.57 24.03
C PRO A 467 9.15 -15.58 25.19
N HIS A 468 10.36 -15.55 25.77
CA HIS A 468 10.74 -14.76 26.94
C HIS A 468 12.17 -14.21 26.76
N PRO A 469 12.41 -13.31 25.81
CA PRO A 469 13.76 -12.83 25.53
C PRO A 469 14.24 -11.88 26.64
N THR A 470 15.54 -11.85 26.88
CA THR A 470 16.18 -10.94 27.84
C THR A 470 16.24 -9.50 27.29
N ASP A 471 16.64 -8.56 28.14
CA ASP A 471 16.77 -7.16 27.74
C ASP A 471 18.02 -6.94 26.87
N GLU A 472 19.04 -7.79 27.02
CA GLU A 472 20.25 -7.85 26.22
C GLU A 472 19.97 -8.37 24.81
N GLU A 473 19.28 -9.52 24.67
CA GLU A 473 18.86 -10.06 23.37
C GLU A 473 17.99 -9.04 22.60
N VAL A 474 17.01 -8.45 23.29
CA VAL A 474 16.15 -7.40 22.71
C VAL A 474 16.96 -6.14 22.33
N SER A 475 18.03 -5.83 23.04
CA SER A 475 18.91 -4.69 22.73
C SER A 475 19.73 -4.95 21.47
N GLU A 476 20.33 -6.12 21.32
CA GLU A 476 21.16 -6.46 20.16
C GLU A 476 20.41 -6.22 18.83
N TYR A 477 19.18 -6.70 18.73
CA TYR A 477 18.35 -6.53 17.52
C TYR A 477 17.76 -5.13 17.38
N HIS A 478 17.62 -4.38 18.49
CA HIS A 478 17.27 -2.97 18.45
C HIS A 478 18.42 -2.10 17.94
N ASP A 479 19.66 -2.45 18.26
CA ASP A 479 20.83 -1.68 17.88
C ASP A 479 21.21 -1.97 16.41
N ARG A 480 21.00 -3.21 15.94
CA ARG A 480 20.93 -3.55 14.49
C ARG A 480 19.88 -2.72 13.75
N TYR A 481 18.70 -2.52 14.35
CA TYR A 481 17.60 -1.72 13.79
C TYR A 481 17.93 -0.22 13.73
N ILE A 482 18.63 0.32 14.74
CA ILE A 482 19.19 1.68 14.71
C ILE A 482 20.25 1.83 13.61
N ALA A 483 21.14 0.85 13.45
CA ALA A 483 22.19 0.88 12.43
C ALA A 483 21.60 0.94 11.01
N GLU A 484 20.55 0.18 10.72
CA GLU A 484 19.88 0.21 9.42
C GLU A 484 19.13 1.54 9.17
N LEU A 485 18.49 2.14 10.18
CA LEU A 485 17.96 3.52 10.06
C LEU A 485 19.07 4.53 9.75
N GLN A 486 20.21 4.40 10.41
CA GLN A 486 21.37 5.28 10.23
C GLN A 486 22.00 5.12 8.83
N ARG A 487 21.97 3.90 8.27
CA ARG A 487 22.38 3.61 6.89
C ARG A 487 21.45 4.29 5.89
N ILE A 488 20.14 4.04 5.99
CA ILE A 488 19.11 4.64 5.12
C ILE A 488 19.19 6.17 5.14
N TYR A 489 19.33 6.77 6.33
CA TYR A 489 19.51 8.22 6.45
C TYR A 489 20.79 8.68 5.72
N ASN A 490 21.93 8.02 5.94
CA ASN A 490 23.20 8.46 5.34
C ASN A 490 23.26 8.32 3.82
N GLU A 491 22.57 7.34 3.24
CA GLU A 491 22.52 7.13 1.79
C GLU A 491 21.60 8.12 1.06
N HIS A 492 20.47 8.50 1.68
CA HIS A 492 19.41 9.27 1.00
C HIS A 492 19.22 10.71 1.48
N LYS A 493 19.87 11.15 2.56
CA LYS A 493 19.75 12.53 3.06
C LYS A 493 20.11 13.58 2.01
N ASP A 494 21.14 13.35 1.21
CA ASP A 494 21.64 14.32 0.24
C ASP A 494 20.76 14.36 -1.04
N GLU A 495 20.04 13.26 -1.32
CA GLU A 495 19.01 13.17 -2.36
C GLU A 495 17.72 13.92 -1.93
N TYR A 496 17.15 13.57 -0.77
CA TYR A 496 15.84 14.08 -0.35
C TYR A 496 15.88 15.39 0.45
N PHE A 497 17.06 15.86 0.86
CA PHE A 497 17.26 17.19 1.44
C PHE A 497 18.17 18.09 0.58
N ILE A 498 18.31 17.80 -0.73
CA ILE A 498 19.01 18.69 -1.69
C ILE A 498 18.54 20.15 -1.57
N ASP A 499 17.24 20.37 -1.39
CA ASP A 499 16.59 21.66 -1.12
C ASP A 499 17.14 22.41 0.10
N TRP A 500 17.56 21.70 1.15
CA TRP A 500 18.12 22.28 2.37
C TRP A 500 19.61 22.55 2.21
N THR A 501 20.31 21.72 1.43
CA THR A 501 21.72 21.92 1.05
C THR A 501 21.88 23.13 0.11
N GLU A 502 21.01 23.29 -0.89
CA GLU A 502 20.94 24.48 -1.76
C GLU A 502 20.60 25.76 -0.98
N GLU A 503 19.71 25.68 0.02
CA GLU A 503 19.41 26.80 0.92
C GLU A 503 20.51 27.05 1.98
N GLY A 504 21.68 26.39 1.89
CA GLY A 504 22.84 26.60 2.74
C GLY A 504 22.70 26.09 4.18
N LYS A 505 21.68 25.26 4.45
CA LYS A 505 21.37 24.71 5.78
C LYS A 505 21.97 23.32 6.00
N GLY A 506 22.21 22.59 4.90
CA GLY A 506 22.61 21.18 4.93
C GLY A 506 21.47 20.24 5.32
N ALA A 507 21.75 18.94 5.31
CA ALA A 507 20.76 17.93 5.71
C ALA A 507 20.37 18.07 7.21
N PRO A 508 19.07 17.92 7.55
CA PRO A 508 18.55 17.95 8.92
C PRO A 508 19.34 17.10 9.92
N GLU A 509 19.58 17.62 11.12
CA GLU A 509 20.30 16.87 12.15
C GLU A 509 19.52 15.61 12.55
N PHE A 510 20.15 14.45 12.43
CA PHE A 510 19.57 13.13 12.71
C PHE A 510 20.09 12.60 14.04
N ARG A 511 19.19 12.37 15.01
CA ARG A 511 19.55 11.91 16.36
C ARG A 511 18.58 10.85 16.87
N MET A 512 19.13 9.82 17.52
CA MET A 512 18.35 8.92 18.37
C MET A 512 18.29 9.50 19.78
N ILE A 513 17.09 9.60 20.35
CA ILE A 513 16.82 10.13 21.69
C ILE A 513 15.89 9.18 22.49
N GLU A 514 15.67 9.49 23.77
CA GLU A 514 15.01 8.63 24.77
C GLU A 514 13.47 8.68 24.81
#